data_AF-A0A2W5AYT6-F1
#
_entry.id   AF-A0A2W5AYT6-F1
#
_cell.length_a   1.000
_cell.length_b   1.000
_cell.length_c   1.000
_cell.angle_alpha   90.00
_cell.angle_beta   90.00
_cell.angle_gamma   90.00
#
_symmetry.space_group_name_H-M   'P 1'
#
loop_
_entity.id
_entity.type
_entity.pdbx_description
1 polymer ?
#
loop_
_entity_poly.entity_id
_entity_poly.type
_entity_poly.pdbx_seq_one_letter_code
_entity_poly.pdbx_strand_id
1 'polypeptide(L)'
;MSNERERLAREWALMELDNAGEFSDKGRIAAAEHIMATTKDPTMEGVEWDDKHFLAGATINEGDSAKEMVMCGFTRDGEIYVVEPNPRCGKRGYWPMPCELTPNGKKYELVEVTNQPEHPETLSTLEDYENAPIWTIVTGPALGLVYLKVLDGKWVATACTVKLDSIDLVEGNPGDSTMSVLRWGLGE
;
A
#
# COMPACT_ATOMS: atom_id res chain seq x y z
N MET A 1 -25.73 3.36 23.76
CA MET A 1 -26.96 4.03 23.23
C MET A 1 -26.69 5.44 22.65
N SER A 2 -25.44 5.89 22.44
CA SER A 2 -25.16 7.23 21.84
C SER A 2 -24.86 7.24 20.34
N ASN A 3 -24.75 6.10 19.66
CA ASN A 3 -24.11 6.06 18.34
C ASN A 3 -24.94 6.68 17.20
N GLU A 4 -26.26 6.44 17.14
CA GLU A 4 -27.04 6.80 15.94
C GLU A 4 -27.27 8.31 15.77
N ARG A 5 -27.52 9.05 16.87
CA ARG A 5 -27.71 10.51 16.80
C ARG A 5 -26.41 11.24 16.49
N GLU A 6 -25.31 10.81 17.10
CA GLU A 6 -23.98 11.36 16.84
C GLU A 6 -23.55 11.07 15.39
N ARG A 7 -23.80 9.84 14.89
CA ARG A 7 -23.60 9.45 13.49
C ARG A 7 -24.37 10.35 12.53
N LEU A 8 -25.68 10.50 12.72
CA LEU A 8 -26.52 11.35 11.86
C LEU A 8 -26.09 12.83 11.91
N ALA A 9 -25.70 13.33 13.08
CA ALA A 9 -25.19 14.69 13.22
C ALA A 9 -23.87 14.88 12.45
N ARG A 10 -22.96 13.90 12.50
CA ARG A 10 -21.72 13.92 11.71
C ARG A 10 -21.96 13.82 10.22
N GLU A 11 -22.86 12.95 9.76
CA GLU A 11 -23.22 12.84 8.34
C GLU A 11 -23.76 14.15 7.79
N TRP A 12 -24.64 14.81 8.56
CA TRP A 12 -25.11 16.15 8.23
C TRP A 12 -23.95 17.15 8.17
N ALA A 13 -23.08 17.17 9.18
CA ALA A 13 -21.95 18.09 9.23
C ALA A 13 -20.98 17.92 8.05
N LEU A 14 -20.66 16.68 7.68
CA LEU A 14 -19.85 16.38 6.49
C LEU A 14 -20.50 16.91 5.22
N MET A 15 -21.79 16.65 5.03
CA MET A 15 -22.54 17.15 3.87
C MET A 15 -22.54 18.69 3.81
N GLU A 16 -22.68 19.38 4.94
CA GLU A 16 -22.62 20.85 4.98
C GLU A 16 -21.25 21.40 4.62
N LEU A 17 -20.18 20.75 5.10
CA LEU A 17 -18.80 21.18 4.83
C LEU A 17 -18.40 20.89 3.37
N ASP A 18 -18.77 19.74 2.83
CA ASP A 18 -18.50 19.39 1.43
C ASP A 18 -19.25 20.30 0.44
N ASN A 19 -20.44 20.76 0.82
CA ASN A 19 -21.23 21.71 0.03
C ASN A 19 -20.94 23.18 0.39
N ALA A 20 -19.94 23.47 1.24
CA ALA A 20 -19.61 24.83 1.63
C ALA A 20 -19.01 25.61 0.45
N GLY A 21 -19.80 26.53 -0.11
CA GLY A 21 -19.36 27.49 -1.12
C GLY A 21 -19.23 28.90 -0.54
N GLU A 22 -18.84 29.85 -1.39
CA GLU A 22 -18.67 31.27 -1.03
C GLU A 22 -19.93 31.92 -0.44
N PHE A 23 -21.12 31.35 -0.72
CA PHE A 23 -22.42 31.85 -0.26
C PHE A 23 -23.06 31.01 0.85
N SER A 24 -22.32 30.08 1.45
CA SER A 24 -22.87 29.22 2.50
C SER A 24 -23.12 29.99 3.81
N ASP A 25 -24.15 29.58 4.54
CA ASP A 25 -24.51 30.18 5.83
C ASP A 25 -23.42 29.89 6.88
N LYS A 26 -22.77 30.96 7.36
CA LYS A 26 -21.68 30.87 8.35
C LYS A 26 -22.12 30.19 9.65
N GLY A 27 -23.40 30.30 10.03
CA GLY A 27 -23.94 29.62 11.21
C GLY A 27 -24.00 28.10 11.03
N ARG A 28 -24.32 27.62 9.82
CA ARG A 28 -24.33 26.19 9.49
C ARG A 28 -22.92 25.61 9.44
N ILE A 29 -21.97 26.33 8.84
CA ILE A 29 -20.55 25.92 8.81
C ILE A 29 -20.01 25.82 10.24
N ALA A 30 -20.19 26.83 11.07
CA ALA A 30 -19.71 26.81 12.46
C ALA A 30 -20.34 25.67 13.29
N ALA A 31 -21.62 25.38 13.07
CA ALA A 31 -22.29 24.24 13.71
C ALA A 31 -21.72 22.90 13.22
N ALA A 32 -21.49 22.75 11.91
CA ALA A 32 -20.88 21.56 11.34
C ALA A 32 -19.46 21.33 11.85
N GLU A 33 -18.61 22.37 11.88
CA GLU A 33 -17.27 22.32 12.47
C GLU A 33 -17.29 21.92 13.94
N HIS A 34 -18.23 22.49 14.73
CA HIS A 34 -18.39 22.14 16.14
C HIS A 34 -18.77 20.67 16.34
N ILE A 35 -19.70 20.16 15.53
CA ILE A 35 -20.09 18.74 15.57
C ILE A 35 -18.88 17.85 15.23
N MET A 36 -18.14 18.17 14.18
CA MET A 36 -16.94 17.41 13.79
C MET A 36 -15.88 17.40 14.89
N ALA A 37 -15.71 18.51 15.61
CA ALA A 37 -14.73 18.66 16.70
C ALA A 37 -15.14 18.00 18.02
N THR A 38 -16.44 17.83 18.27
CA THR A 38 -16.96 17.34 19.57
C THR A 38 -17.44 15.90 19.54
N THR A 39 -17.63 15.33 18.36
CA THR A 39 -18.06 13.93 18.18
C THR A 39 -16.87 13.05 17.80
N LYS A 40 -16.93 11.78 18.17
CA LYS A 40 -15.95 10.78 17.72
C LYS A 40 -16.23 10.37 16.28
N ASP A 41 -15.18 10.06 15.54
CA ASP A 41 -15.33 9.46 14.21
C ASP A 41 -16.11 8.14 14.32
N PRO A 42 -17.04 7.85 13.38
CA PRO A 42 -17.73 6.58 13.36
C PRO A 42 -16.73 5.47 13.06
N THR A 43 -16.71 4.45 13.90
CA THR A 43 -15.85 3.28 13.73
C THR A 43 -16.67 2.10 13.22
N MET A 44 -16.02 0.98 12.91
CA MET A 44 -16.70 -0.30 12.62
C MET A 44 -17.29 -0.96 13.89
N GLU A 45 -17.19 -0.32 15.07
CA GLU A 45 -17.76 -0.85 16.31
C GLU A 45 -19.29 -0.93 16.25
N GLY A 46 -19.82 -2.13 16.44
CA GLY A 46 -21.27 -2.38 16.39
C GLY A 46 -21.86 -2.37 14.98
N VAL A 47 -21.04 -2.24 13.94
CA VAL A 47 -21.43 -2.43 12.55
C VAL A 47 -21.39 -3.93 12.24
N GLU A 48 -22.52 -4.47 11.76
CA GLU A 48 -22.57 -5.86 11.32
C GLU A 48 -21.81 -6.01 9.99
N TRP A 49 -20.86 -6.94 9.96
CA TRP A 49 -20.08 -7.23 8.77
C TRP A 49 -20.93 -7.91 7.71
N ASP A 50 -20.92 -7.37 6.49
CA ASP A 50 -21.63 -7.87 5.30
C ASP A 50 -20.75 -7.73 4.04
N ASP A 51 -21.28 -8.15 2.89
CA ASP A 51 -20.57 -8.11 1.60
C ASP A 51 -20.14 -6.70 1.16
N LYS A 52 -20.77 -5.63 1.68
CA LYS A 52 -20.41 -4.25 1.33
C LYS A 52 -19.12 -3.80 1.99
N HIS A 53 -18.69 -4.50 3.04
CA HIS A 53 -17.47 -4.19 3.79
C HIS A 53 -16.23 -4.86 3.19
N PHE A 54 -16.42 -5.96 2.45
CA PHE A 54 -15.32 -6.59 1.73
C PHE A 54 -14.77 -5.64 0.66
N LEU A 55 -13.46 -5.41 0.70
CA LEU A 55 -12.72 -4.42 -0.11
C LEU A 55 -13.15 -2.97 0.08
N ALA A 56 -13.85 -2.64 1.17
CA ALA A 56 -14.08 -1.25 1.55
C ALA A 56 -12.85 -0.66 2.26
N GLY A 57 -12.66 0.64 2.06
CA GLY A 57 -11.57 1.39 2.68
C GLY A 57 -11.88 1.82 4.10
N ALA A 58 -10.86 1.75 4.94
CA ALA A 58 -10.88 2.23 6.30
C ALA A 58 -9.57 2.96 6.62
N THR A 59 -9.57 3.66 7.73
CA THR A 59 -8.42 4.36 8.27
C THR A 59 -8.19 3.86 9.70
N ILE A 60 -6.94 3.55 10.03
CA ILE A 60 -6.51 3.32 11.41
C ILE A 60 -5.71 4.54 11.86
N ASN A 61 -6.10 5.13 12.99
CA ASN A 61 -5.36 6.21 13.62
C ASN A 61 -4.24 5.64 14.49
N GLU A 62 -3.03 5.52 13.95
CA GLU A 62 -1.81 5.15 14.70
C GLU A 62 -1.04 6.44 15.07
N GLY A 63 -1.29 6.96 16.28
CA GLY A 63 -0.63 8.19 16.78
C GLY A 63 -1.03 9.43 15.97
N ASP A 64 -0.04 10.18 15.49
CA ASP A 64 -0.25 11.39 14.67
C ASP A 64 -0.50 11.08 13.18
N SER A 65 -0.53 9.80 12.78
CA SER A 65 -0.70 9.38 11.39
C SER A 65 -1.90 8.47 11.19
N ALA A 66 -2.78 8.86 10.28
CA ALA A 66 -3.85 8.03 9.75
C ALA A 66 -3.30 7.12 8.65
N LYS A 67 -3.45 5.80 8.80
CA LYS A 67 -3.05 4.82 7.78
C LYS A 67 -4.27 4.28 7.06
N GLU A 68 -4.18 4.30 5.74
CA GLU A 68 -5.21 3.76 4.85
C GLU A 68 -5.12 2.22 4.82
N MET A 69 -6.27 1.59 4.92
CA MET A 69 -6.43 0.14 5.01
C MET A 69 -7.56 -0.32 4.09
N VAL A 70 -7.41 -1.53 3.54
CA VAL A 70 -8.46 -2.25 2.81
C VAL A 70 -8.96 -3.37 3.69
N MET A 71 -10.25 -3.45 3.93
CA MET A 71 -10.85 -4.51 4.74
C MET A 71 -11.09 -5.75 3.89
N CYS A 72 -10.50 -6.88 4.27
CA CYS A 72 -10.40 -8.10 3.45
C CYS A 72 -11.06 -9.32 4.09
N GLY A 73 -11.62 -9.21 5.30
CA GLY A 73 -12.28 -10.32 5.95
C GLY A 73 -12.63 -10.04 7.40
N PHE A 74 -13.24 -11.02 8.04
CA PHE A 74 -13.69 -10.94 9.42
C PHE A 74 -13.45 -12.29 10.11
N THR A 75 -12.86 -12.28 11.30
CA THR A 75 -12.63 -13.49 12.09
C THR A 75 -13.87 -13.85 12.91
N ARG A 76 -13.89 -15.07 13.45
CA ARG A 76 -14.93 -15.48 14.41
C ARG A 76 -14.86 -14.73 15.74
N ASP A 77 -13.70 -14.16 16.06
CA ASP A 77 -13.43 -13.47 17.32
C ASP A 77 -13.78 -11.97 17.27
N GLY A 78 -14.28 -11.49 16.12
CA GLY A 78 -14.73 -10.12 15.96
C GLY A 78 -13.72 -9.15 15.36
N GLU A 79 -12.54 -9.65 14.96
CA GLU A 79 -11.49 -8.84 14.32
C GLU A 79 -11.72 -8.74 12.81
N ILE A 80 -11.31 -7.63 12.21
CA ILE A 80 -11.39 -7.42 10.77
C ILE A 80 -10.00 -7.66 10.18
N TYR A 81 -9.86 -8.50 9.15
CA TYR A 81 -8.60 -8.58 8.41
C TYR A 81 -8.44 -7.32 7.57
N VAL A 82 -7.31 -6.62 7.70
CA VAL A 82 -7.00 -5.48 6.84
C VAL A 82 -5.63 -5.59 6.20
N VAL A 83 -5.49 -5.01 5.01
CA VAL A 83 -4.23 -4.91 4.29
C VAL A 83 -3.93 -3.46 3.93
N GLU A 84 -2.66 -3.07 3.98
CA GLU A 84 -2.24 -1.75 3.52
C GLU A 84 -2.13 -1.76 1.99
N PRO A 85 -2.84 -0.89 1.25
CA PRO A 85 -2.83 -0.90 -0.20
C PRO A 85 -1.46 -0.48 -0.79
N ASN A 86 -0.59 0.14 0.00
CA ASN A 86 0.76 0.53 -0.40
C ASN A 86 1.82 -0.41 0.21
N PRO A 87 2.37 -1.36 -0.57
CA PRO A 87 3.32 -2.34 -0.05
C PRO A 87 4.68 -1.73 0.39
N ARG A 88 4.96 -0.47 0.04
CA ARG A 88 6.22 0.21 0.43
C ARG A 88 6.34 0.43 1.95
N CYS A 89 5.24 0.35 2.68
CA CYS A 89 5.20 0.55 4.13
C CYS A 89 5.45 -0.74 4.94
N GLY A 90 5.60 -1.90 4.29
CA GLY A 90 6.17 -3.11 4.89
C GLY A 90 5.23 -3.96 5.76
N LYS A 91 3.94 -3.62 5.92
CA LYS A 91 2.97 -4.47 6.65
C LYS A 91 2.12 -5.29 5.67
N ARG A 92 2.23 -6.62 5.74
CA ARG A 92 1.52 -7.57 4.85
C ARG A 92 0.05 -7.83 5.22
N GLY A 93 -0.41 -7.33 6.36
CA GLY A 93 -1.78 -7.46 6.87
C GLY A 93 -1.82 -7.32 8.39
N TYR A 94 -2.96 -6.92 8.93
CA TYR A 94 -3.19 -6.75 10.37
C TYR A 94 -4.64 -7.15 10.73
N TRP A 95 -4.90 -7.37 12.02
CA TRP A 95 -6.20 -7.76 12.57
C TRP A 95 -6.65 -6.73 13.62
N PRO A 96 -7.04 -5.51 13.21
CA PRO A 96 -7.56 -4.51 14.13
C PRO A 96 -8.90 -4.93 14.74
N MET A 97 -9.17 -4.39 15.92
CA MET A 97 -10.51 -4.39 16.48
C MET A 97 -11.42 -3.42 15.70
N PRO A 98 -12.73 -3.68 15.57
CA PRO A 98 -13.63 -2.80 14.82
C PRO A 98 -13.66 -1.35 15.33
N CYS A 99 -13.42 -1.13 16.62
CA CYS A 99 -13.34 0.22 17.21
C CYS A 99 -12.10 1.01 16.79
N GLU A 100 -11.12 0.39 16.13
CA GLU A 100 -9.89 1.03 15.64
C GLU A 100 -9.99 1.43 14.16
N LEU A 101 -11.07 1.02 13.47
CA LEU A 101 -11.27 1.24 12.05
C LEU A 101 -12.35 2.29 11.80
N THR A 102 -11.97 3.41 11.19
CA THR A 102 -12.89 4.44 10.71
C THR A 102 -13.12 4.24 9.20
N PRO A 103 -14.34 3.92 8.73
CA PRO A 103 -14.63 3.84 7.30
C PRO A 103 -14.31 5.16 6.59
N ASN A 104 -13.65 5.10 5.44
CA ASN A 104 -13.24 6.30 4.70
C ASN A 104 -14.01 6.50 3.37
N GLY A 105 -15.00 5.65 3.10
CA GLY A 105 -15.87 5.72 1.92
C GLY A 105 -15.23 5.21 0.61
N LYS A 106 -13.94 4.88 0.60
CA LYS A 106 -13.27 4.31 -0.58
C LYS A 106 -13.69 2.86 -0.80
N LYS A 107 -13.59 2.40 -2.05
CA LYS A 107 -13.77 1.00 -2.44
C LYS A 107 -12.61 0.58 -3.33
N TYR A 108 -12.18 -0.66 -3.15
CA TYR A 108 -11.09 -1.26 -3.90
C TYR A 108 -11.62 -2.41 -4.75
N GLU A 109 -10.94 -2.64 -5.86
CA GLU A 109 -11.21 -3.76 -6.75
C GLU A 109 -9.98 -4.64 -6.80
N LEU A 110 -10.20 -5.96 -6.74
CA LEU A 110 -9.13 -6.92 -7.00
C LEU A 110 -8.97 -7.05 -8.51
N VAL A 111 -7.85 -6.56 -9.01
CA VAL A 111 -7.47 -6.69 -10.41
C VAL A 111 -6.37 -7.73 -10.52
N GLU A 112 -6.63 -8.78 -11.28
CA GLU A 112 -5.57 -9.72 -11.66
C GLU A 112 -4.58 -9.02 -12.58
N VAL A 113 -3.33 -8.92 -12.15
CA VAL A 113 -2.25 -8.33 -12.97
C VAL A 113 -1.61 -9.45 -13.79
N THR A 114 -2.21 -9.76 -14.93
CA THR A 114 -1.71 -10.80 -15.86
C THR A 114 -0.50 -10.35 -16.68
N ASN A 115 -0.21 -9.04 -16.72
CA ASN A 115 0.92 -8.44 -17.43
C ASN A 115 2.12 -8.22 -16.51
N GLN A 116 2.38 -9.12 -15.57
CA GLN A 116 3.72 -9.19 -15.02
C GLN A 116 4.63 -9.66 -16.17
N PRO A 117 5.69 -8.93 -16.54
CA PRO A 117 6.63 -9.41 -17.55
C PRO A 117 7.08 -10.80 -17.10
N GLU A 118 6.96 -11.80 -18.00
CA GLU A 118 7.42 -13.16 -17.74
C GLU A 118 8.77 -13.09 -17.04
N HIS A 119 8.86 -13.65 -15.83
CA HIS A 119 10.08 -13.67 -15.05
C HIS A 119 11.19 -14.25 -15.93
N PRO A 120 12.11 -13.43 -16.47
CA PRO A 120 13.11 -13.96 -17.38
C PRO A 120 14.04 -14.85 -16.56
N GLU A 121 14.37 -16.04 -17.05
CA GLU A 121 15.34 -16.91 -16.37
C GLU A 121 16.75 -16.28 -16.39
N THR A 122 17.00 -15.39 -17.37
CA THR A 122 18.29 -14.75 -17.58
C THR A 122 18.16 -13.31 -18.04
N LEU A 123 19.09 -12.44 -17.64
CA LEU A 123 19.30 -11.11 -18.24
C LEU A 123 20.57 -11.16 -19.10
N SER A 124 20.51 -10.61 -20.30
CA SER A 124 21.62 -10.70 -21.27
C SER A 124 21.94 -9.37 -21.95
N THR A 125 20.94 -8.50 -22.08
CA THR A 125 21.05 -7.19 -22.72
C THR A 125 21.05 -6.06 -21.69
N LEU A 126 21.63 -4.91 -22.04
CA LEU A 126 21.57 -3.70 -21.19
C LEU A 126 20.12 -3.33 -20.82
N GLU A 127 19.20 -3.45 -21.79
CA GLU A 127 17.78 -3.19 -21.60
C GLU A 127 17.15 -4.11 -20.54
N ASP A 128 17.53 -5.39 -20.49
CA ASP A 128 17.07 -6.34 -19.47
C ASP A 128 17.45 -5.85 -18.06
N TYR A 129 18.69 -5.40 -17.88
CA TYR A 129 19.19 -4.91 -16.60
C TYR A 129 18.56 -3.56 -16.20
N GLU A 130 18.33 -2.66 -17.17
CA GLU A 130 17.67 -1.37 -16.95
C GLU A 130 16.18 -1.53 -16.60
N ASN A 131 15.49 -2.46 -17.25
CA ASN A 131 14.06 -2.72 -17.03
C ASN A 131 13.78 -3.67 -15.86
N ALA A 132 14.79 -4.38 -15.34
CA ALA A 132 14.62 -5.22 -14.17
C ALA A 132 13.98 -4.45 -12.99
N PRO A 133 12.97 -4.99 -12.30
CA PRO A 133 12.39 -4.35 -11.13
C PRO A 133 13.40 -4.16 -10.00
N ILE A 134 13.18 -3.16 -9.16
CA ILE A 134 13.94 -3.00 -7.91
C ILE A 134 13.77 -4.28 -7.08
N TRP A 135 14.84 -4.70 -6.41
CA TRP A 135 15.00 -5.94 -5.65
C TRP A 135 15.26 -7.20 -6.46
N THR A 136 15.39 -7.08 -7.79
CA THR A 136 15.88 -8.18 -8.64
C THR A 136 17.27 -8.63 -8.21
N ILE A 137 17.44 -9.94 -8.10
CA ILE A 137 18.69 -10.61 -7.75
C ILE A 137 19.14 -11.43 -8.95
N VAL A 138 20.38 -11.21 -9.40
CA VAL A 138 21.00 -12.00 -10.47
C VAL A 138 22.36 -12.54 -10.05
N THR A 139 22.85 -13.56 -10.72
CA THR A 139 24.20 -14.09 -10.51
C THR A 139 24.86 -14.43 -11.83
N GLY A 140 26.17 -14.19 -11.91
CA GLY A 140 26.98 -14.52 -13.09
C GLY A 140 27.44 -15.98 -13.09
N PRO A 141 27.85 -16.50 -14.26
CA PRO A 141 28.30 -17.88 -14.42
C PRO A 141 29.64 -18.18 -13.73
N ALA A 142 30.46 -17.15 -13.47
CA ALA A 142 31.76 -17.29 -12.83
C ALA A 142 31.77 -16.64 -11.43
N LEU A 143 32.01 -17.48 -10.42
CA LEU A 143 32.40 -17.10 -9.05
C LEU A 143 31.40 -16.26 -8.25
N GLY A 144 30.24 -16.82 -7.90
CA GLY A 144 29.54 -16.60 -6.62
C GLY A 144 29.10 -15.18 -6.26
N LEU A 145 29.31 -14.19 -7.13
CA LEU A 145 28.85 -12.83 -6.94
C LEU A 145 27.37 -12.77 -7.29
N VAL A 146 26.63 -12.20 -6.36
CA VAL A 146 25.19 -11.96 -6.49
C VAL A 146 25.01 -10.46 -6.59
N TYR A 147 24.22 -10.02 -7.56
CA TYR A 147 23.94 -8.61 -7.77
C TYR A 147 22.49 -8.33 -7.43
N LEU A 148 22.27 -7.25 -6.69
CA LEU A 148 20.95 -6.79 -6.27
C LEU A 148 20.66 -5.43 -6.88
N LYS A 149 19.51 -5.27 -7.54
CA LYS A 149 19.03 -3.95 -7.95
C LYS A 149 18.40 -3.23 -6.76
N VAL A 150 18.94 -2.09 -6.38
CA VAL A 150 18.52 -1.32 -5.21
C VAL A 150 17.64 -0.12 -5.60
N LEU A 151 17.11 0.61 -4.60
CA LEU A 151 16.06 1.63 -4.77
C LEU A 151 16.43 2.80 -5.71
N ASP A 152 17.71 3.10 -5.89
CA ASP A 152 18.19 4.15 -6.81
C ASP A 152 18.38 3.64 -8.24
N GLY A 153 17.93 2.41 -8.54
CA GLY A 153 18.04 1.79 -9.86
C GLY A 153 19.43 1.23 -10.16
N LYS A 154 20.38 1.34 -9.23
CA LYS A 154 21.73 0.80 -9.36
C LYS A 154 21.81 -0.65 -8.92
N TRP A 155 22.89 -1.32 -9.30
CA TRP A 155 23.19 -2.69 -8.91
C TRP A 155 24.28 -2.71 -7.85
N VAL A 156 24.14 -3.60 -6.86
CA VAL A 156 25.14 -3.79 -5.80
C VAL A 156 25.55 -5.24 -5.77
N ALA A 157 26.86 -5.50 -5.82
CA ALA A 157 27.40 -6.84 -5.63
C ALA A 157 27.39 -7.20 -4.13
N THR A 158 26.86 -8.36 -3.74
CA THR A 158 26.74 -8.76 -2.33
C THR A 158 28.07 -8.84 -1.57
N ALA A 159 29.19 -9.04 -2.28
CA ALA A 159 30.52 -9.09 -1.70
C ALA A 159 31.22 -7.71 -1.59
N CYS A 160 30.64 -6.65 -2.18
CA CYS A 160 31.27 -5.33 -2.28
C CYS A 160 30.23 -4.20 -2.09
N THR A 161 30.57 -3.15 -1.34
CA THR A 161 29.69 -1.97 -1.19
C THR A 161 29.69 -1.04 -2.42
N VAL A 162 30.18 -1.53 -3.56
CA VAL A 162 30.30 -0.75 -4.79
C VAL A 162 28.96 -0.81 -5.53
N LYS A 163 28.43 0.37 -5.86
CA LYS A 163 27.28 0.51 -6.75
C LYS A 163 27.77 0.51 -8.19
N LEU A 164 27.08 -0.25 -9.02
CA LEU A 164 27.36 -0.45 -10.44
C LEU A 164 26.15 0.01 -11.26
N ASP A 165 26.44 0.57 -12.42
CA ASP A 165 25.43 0.87 -13.43
C ASP A 165 25.15 -0.40 -14.25
N SER A 166 24.00 -0.45 -14.93
CA SER A 166 23.65 -1.61 -15.77
C SER A 166 24.70 -1.89 -16.85
N ILE A 167 25.36 -0.84 -17.37
CA ILE A 167 26.44 -0.96 -18.35
C ILE A 167 27.67 -1.65 -17.77
N ASP A 168 28.01 -1.42 -16.51
CA ASP A 168 29.17 -2.03 -15.85
C ASP A 168 29.01 -3.55 -15.70
N LEU A 169 27.76 -4.03 -15.57
CA LEU A 169 27.47 -5.46 -15.50
C LEU A 169 27.64 -6.16 -16.85
N VAL A 170 27.24 -5.50 -17.92
CA VAL A 170 27.38 -6.02 -19.29
C VAL A 170 28.85 -5.98 -19.72
N GLU A 171 29.55 -4.88 -19.46
CA GLU A 171 30.97 -4.71 -19.83
C GLU A 171 31.93 -5.51 -18.96
N GLY A 172 31.59 -5.74 -17.67
CA GLY A 172 32.40 -6.49 -16.73
C GLY A 172 32.53 -7.99 -17.06
N ASN A 173 31.68 -8.51 -17.95
CA ASN A 173 31.73 -9.90 -18.40
C ASN A 173 31.61 -10.02 -19.94
N PRO A 174 32.65 -9.59 -20.69
CA PRO A 174 32.58 -9.43 -22.14
C PRO A 174 32.46 -10.74 -22.93
N GLY A 175 32.61 -11.90 -22.27
CA GLY A 175 32.47 -13.23 -22.89
C GLY A 175 31.11 -13.90 -22.66
N ASP A 176 30.39 -13.50 -21.61
CA ASP A 176 29.05 -13.99 -21.29
C ASP A 176 28.34 -12.97 -20.37
N SER A 177 27.65 -12.00 -20.96
CA SER A 177 26.83 -11.02 -20.23
C SER A 177 25.54 -11.62 -19.68
N THR A 178 25.33 -12.93 -19.84
CA THR A 178 24.13 -13.62 -19.34
C THR A 178 24.27 -13.85 -17.85
N MET A 179 23.37 -13.26 -17.07
CA MET A 179 23.23 -13.58 -15.65
C MET A 179 21.93 -14.30 -15.40
N SER A 180 21.97 -15.35 -14.57
CA SER A 180 20.77 -16.06 -14.14
C SER A 180 20.01 -15.22 -13.12
N VAL A 181 18.70 -15.09 -13.32
CA VAL A 181 17.82 -14.40 -12.37
C VAL A 181 17.50 -15.35 -11.22
N LEU A 182 17.96 -15.00 -10.02
CA LEU A 182 17.66 -15.72 -8.79
C LEU A 182 16.34 -15.27 -8.17
N ARG A 183 15.97 -14.00 -8.37
CA ARG A 183 14.70 -13.41 -7.95
C ARG A 183 14.36 -12.22 -8.83
N TRP A 184 13.13 -12.12 -9.30
CA TRP A 184 12.63 -10.94 -10.02
C TRP A 184 11.89 -10.00 -9.07
N GLY A 185 12.39 -8.78 -8.93
CA GLY A 185 11.84 -7.80 -8.00
C GLY A 185 11.78 -8.27 -6.54
N LEU A 186 10.73 -7.86 -5.81
CA LEU A 186 10.51 -8.32 -4.43
C LEU A 186 10.17 -9.81 -4.33
N GLY A 187 9.94 -10.48 -5.47
CA GLY A 187 9.34 -11.81 -5.52
C GLY A 187 7.88 -11.79 -5.04
N GLU A 188 7.13 -12.81 -5.41
CA GLU A 188 5.97 -13.27 -4.64
C GLU A 188 6.43 -13.87 -3.30
#